data_AF-A0A8S8XG00-F1
#
_entry.id   AF-A0A8S8XG00-F1
#
_cell.length_a   1.000
_cell.length_b   1.000
_cell.length_c   1.000
_cell.angle_alpha   90.00
_cell.angle_beta   90.00
_cell.angle_gamma   90.00
#
_symmetry.space_group_name_H-M   'P 1'
#
loop_
_entity.id
_entity.type
_entity.pdbx_description
1 polymer ?
#
loop_
_entity_poly.entity_id
_entity_poly.type
_entity_poly.pdbx_seq_one_letter_code
_entity_poly.pdbx_strand_id
1 'polypeptide(L)'
;MIFVGGSTDTPDEIVHATCVAIQEGLELRAFAASQSPDGDELRWQVPVVLFPGGSHALSPAADAITFMMLMNSRDRRFLVGEQLRGAPYLDKFGVDALPLATWYAIQVVKLAR
;
A
#
# COMPACT_ATOMS: atom_id res chain seq x y z
N MET A 1 -8.20 -1.15 -7.82
CA MET A 1 -7.02 -1.12 -6.94
C MET A 1 -6.16 -2.33 -7.21
N ILE A 2 -4.84 -2.17 -7.15
CA ILE A 2 -3.82 -3.22 -7.28
C ILE A 2 -3.13 -3.34 -5.93
N PHE A 3 -3.05 -4.55 -5.38
CA PHE A 3 -2.32 -4.80 -4.15
C PHE A 3 -0.90 -5.25 -4.45
N VAL A 4 0.07 -4.58 -3.84
CA VAL A 4 1.50 -4.91 -3.98
C VAL A 4 2.03 -5.27 -2.60
N GLY A 5 2.61 -6.45 -2.47
CA GLY A 5 3.13 -6.95 -1.21
C GLY A 5 4.30 -7.90 -1.44
N GLY A 6 5.03 -8.16 -0.38
CA GLY A 6 6.10 -9.16 -0.35
C GLY A 6 5.72 -10.35 0.52
N SER A 7 6.39 -11.48 0.31
CA SER A 7 6.48 -12.53 1.32
C SER A 7 7.37 -12.07 2.48
N THR A 8 7.48 -12.91 3.52
CA THR A 8 8.45 -12.72 4.61
C THR A 8 9.83 -12.38 4.06
N ASP A 9 10.48 -11.37 4.64
CA ASP A 9 11.85 -10.92 4.30
C ASP A 9 12.03 -10.36 2.87
N THR A 10 10.96 -9.91 2.22
CA THR A 10 11.09 -9.17 0.96
C THR A 10 11.74 -7.80 1.22
N PRO A 11 12.86 -7.46 0.56
CA PRO A 11 13.49 -6.16 0.70
C PRO A 11 12.60 -5.01 0.21
N ASP A 12 12.70 -3.86 0.89
CA ASP A 12 11.98 -2.64 0.55
C ASP A 12 12.27 -2.19 -0.89
N GLU A 13 13.50 -2.37 -1.39
CA GLU A 13 13.85 -1.96 -2.75
C GLU A 13 13.08 -2.74 -3.82
N ILE A 14 12.78 -4.02 -3.57
CA ILE A 14 12.03 -4.87 -4.51
C ILE A 14 10.58 -4.44 -4.56
N VAL A 15 9.96 -4.20 -3.40
CA VAL A 15 8.58 -3.73 -3.33
C VAL A 15 8.46 -2.33 -3.91
N HIS A 16 9.42 -1.46 -3.64
CA HIS A 16 9.48 -0.12 -4.21
C HIS A 16 9.58 -0.16 -5.75
N ALA A 17 10.54 -0.92 -6.29
CA ALA A 17 10.70 -1.08 -7.73
C ALA A 17 9.44 -1.65 -8.39
N THR A 18 8.75 -2.57 -7.72
CA THR A 18 7.48 -3.13 -8.20
C THR A 18 6.38 -2.06 -8.24
N CYS A 19 6.25 -1.25 -7.18
CA CYS A 19 5.28 -0.15 -7.15
C CYS A 19 5.53 0.87 -8.27
N VAL A 20 6.79 1.29 -8.44
CA VAL A 20 7.20 2.23 -9.49
C VAL A 20 6.88 1.66 -10.87
N ALA A 21 7.29 0.42 -11.15
CA ALA A 21 7.03 -0.21 -12.44
C ALA A 21 5.53 -0.31 -12.77
N ILE A 22 4.68 -0.59 -11.77
CA ILE A 22 3.23 -0.62 -11.95
C ILE A 22 2.69 0.78 -12.26
N GLN A 23 3.11 1.80 -11.50
CA GLN A 23 2.66 3.17 -11.72
C GLN A 23 3.10 3.71 -13.08
N GLU A 24 4.37 3.56 -13.45
CA GLU A 24 4.88 3.92 -14.77
C GLU A 24 4.11 3.19 -15.89
N GLY A 25 3.82 1.91 -15.69
CA GLY A 25 2.99 1.13 -16.62
C GLY A 25 1.58 1.69 -16.77
N LEU A 26 0.94 2.11 -15.68
CA LEU A 26 -0.39 2.73 -15.70
C LEU A 26 -0.37 4.11 -16.37
N GLU A 27 0.65 4.92 -16.10
CA GLU A 27 0.84 6.23 -16.73
C GLU A 27 1.03 6.09 -18.25
N LEU A 28 1.83 5.14 -18.70
CA LEU A 28 2.01 4.85 -20.13
C LEU A 28 0.69 4.44 -20.80
N ARG A 29 -0.15 3.67 -20.10
CA ARG A 29 -1.47 3.29 -20.61
C ARG A 29 -2.45 4.46 -20.64
N ALA A 30 -2.43 5.33 -19.63
CA ALA A 30 -3.20 6.58 -19.63
C ALA A 30 -2.78 7.48 -20.80
N PHE A 31 -1.47 7.66 -21.02
CA PHE A 31 -0.94 8.41 -22.15
C PHE A 31 -1.34 7.81 -23.49
N ALA A 32 -1.31 6.47 -23.65
CA ALA A 32 -1.78 5.82 -24.87
C ALA A 32 -3.29 6.01 -25.10
N ALA A 33 -4.10 6.00 -24.03
CA ALA A 33 -5.53 6.27 -24.13
C ALA A 33 -5.83 7.70 -24.57
N SER A 34 -5.03 8.68 -24.14
CA SER A 34 -5.20 10.08 -24.54
C SER A 34 -5.00 10.33 -26.05
N GLN A 35 -4.37 9.39 -26.77
CA GLN A 35 -4.15 9.46 -28.22
C GLN A 35 -5.27 8.81 -29.04
N SER A 36 -6.26 8.20 -28.40
CA SER A 36 -7.39 7.54 -29.08
C SER A 36 -8.65 8.40 -28.98
N PRO A 37 -9.41 8.60 -30.08
CA PRO A 37 -10.68 9.33 -30.04
C PRO A 37 -11.72 8.72 -29.10
N ASP A 38 -11.68 7.40 -28.92
CA ASP A 38 -12.56 6.62 -28.04
C ASP A 38 -11.87 6.25 -26.71
N GLY A 39 -10.71 6.84 -26.44
CA GLY A 39 -9.90 6.53 -25.26
C GLY A 39 -10.46 7.11 -23.97
N ASP A 40 -10.31 6.36 -22.87
CA ASP A 40 -10.63 6.80 -21.52
C ASP A 40 -9.38 6.67 -20.64
N GLU A 41 -8.80 7.81 -20.27
CA GLU A 41 -7.62 7.91 -19.40
C GLU A 41 -7.92 7.47 -17.97
N LEU A 42 -9.14 7.74 -17.47
CA LEU A 42 -9.53 7.47 -16.08
C LEU A 42 -9.53 5.97 -15.78
N ARG A 43 -9.74 5.14 -16.81
CA ARG A 43 -9.64 3.68 -16.70
C ARG A 43 -8.29 3.20 -16.17
N TRP A 44 -7.23 3.98 -16.36
CA TRP A 44 -5.87 3.63 -15.96
C TRP A 44 -5.42 4.30 -14.65
N GLN A 45 -6.26 5.14 -14.05
CA GLN A 45 -6.04 5.69 -12.70
C GLN A 45 -6.46 4.66 -11.64
N VAL A 46 -5.71 3.55 -11.58
CA VAL A 46 -5.97 2.45 -10.65
C VAL A 46 -5.09 2.60 -9.41
N PRO A 47 -5.66 2.73 -8.19
CA PRO A 47 -4.85 2.89 -6.98
C PRO A 47 -3.93 1.68 -6.72
N VAL A 48 -2.66 1.94 -6.44
CA VAL A 48 -1.65 0.96 -6.05
C VAL A 48 -1.49 1.00 -4.53
N VAL A 49 -1.88 -0.09 -3.87
CA VAL A 49 -1.98 -0.18 -2.41
C VAL A 49 -1.00 -1.22 -1.88
N LEU A 50 -0.17 -0.84 -0.91
CA LEU A 50 0.72 -1.77 -0.22
C LEU A 50 -0.07 -2.73 0.67
N PHE A 51 0.22 -4.02 0.53
CA PHE A 51 -0.28 -5.11 1.36
C PHE A 51 0.91 -5.87 1.96
N PRO A 52 1.60 -5.30 2.95
CA PRO A 52 2.81 -5.92 3.50
C PRO A 52 2.48 -7.06 4.46
N GLY A 53 3.40 -8.02 4.56
CA GLY A 53 3.39 -9.06 5.59
C GLY A 53 3.79 -8.58 6.99
N GLY A 54 4.30 -7.34 7.13
CA GLY A 54 4.71 -6.71 8.38
C GLY A 54 5.10 -5.24 8.19
N SER A 55 5.92 -4.66 9.08
CA SER A 55 6.41 -3.28 9.02
C SER A 55 7.61 -3.10 8.08
N HIS A 56 7.88 -4.10 7.25
CA HIS A 56 8.91 -4.15 6.22
C HIS A 56 8.22 -4.14 4.86
N ALA A 57 8.95 -3.86 3.80
CA ALA A 57 8.45 -3.72 2.44
C ALA A 57 7.54 -2.49 2.24
N LEU A 58 8.02 -1.33 2.71
CA LEU A 58 7.34 -0.05 2.53
C LEU A 58 7.85 0.67 1.27
N SER A 59 6.98 1.44 0.62
CA SER A 59 7.32 2.22 -0.57
C SER A 59 6.63 3.58 -0.54
N PRO A 60 7.37 4.69 -0.75
CA PRO A 60 6.77 6.02 -0.92
C PRO A 60 6.02 6.17 -2.25
N ALA A 61 6.24 5.26 -3.20
CA ALA A 61 5.54 5.28 -4.48
C ALA A 61 4.12 4.69 -4.40
N ALA A 62 3.69 4.14 -3.27
CA ALA A 62 2.33 3.61 -3.17
C ALA A 62 1.32 4.70 -2.79
N ASP A 63 0.11 4.62 -3.35
CA ASP A 63 -0.96 5.59 -3.03
C ASP A 63 -1.49 5.40 -1.60
N ALA A 64 -1.48 4.16 -1.13
CA ALA A 64 -1.93 3.80 0.19
C ALA A 64 -1.26 2.52 0.70
N ILE A 65 -1.45 2.24 1.98
CA ILE A 65 -1.04 0.99 2.61
C ILE A 65 -2.18 0.42 3.43
N THR A 66 -2.22 -0.90 3.56
CA THR A 66 -3.10 -1.55 4.50
C THR A 66 -2.37 -2.55 5.37
N PHE A 67 -2.43 -2.35 6.69
CA PHE A 67 -1.89 -3.30 7.64
C PHE A 67 -2.93 -4.34 8.02
N MET A 68 -2.54 -5.62 7.93
CA MET A 68 -3.35 -6.73 8.42
C MET A 68 -3.25 -6.86 9.95
N MET A 69 -4.37 -7.16 10.60
CA MET A 69 -4.41 -7.60 11.99
C MET A 69 -4.70 -9.10 12.02
N LEU A 70 -3.78 -9.89 12.57
CA LEU A 70 -3.98 -11.33 12.70
C LEU A 70 -4.71 -11.61 14.02
N MET A 71 -6.03 -11.45 14.04
CA MET A 71 -6.86 -11.48 15.27
C MET A 71 -6.84 -12.83 16.02
N ASN A 72 -6.47 -13.91 15.35
CA ASN A 72 -6.26 -15.23 15.96
C ASN A 72 -4.82 -15.44 16.50
N SER A 73 -3.94 -14.45 16.34
CA SER A 73 -2.59 -14.49 16.87
C SER A 73 -2.58 -14.26 18.38
N ARG A 74 -1.74 -15.03 19.09
CA ARG A 74 -1.39 -14.75 20.49
C ARG A 74 -0.24 -13.77 20.63
N ASP A 75 0.42 -13.45 19.53
CA ASP A 75 1.54 -12.52 19.47
C ASP A 75 1.04 -11.11 19.13
N ARG A 76 1.31 -10.17 20.04
CA ARG A 76 0.90 -8.75 19.94
C ARG A 76 1.54 -8.05 18.74
N ARG A 77 2.67 -8.55 18.22
CA ARG A 77 3.32 -8.01 17.03
C ARG A 77 2.35 -7.96 15.85
N PHE A 78 1.63 -9.06 15.60
CA PHE A 78 0.67 -9.18 14.49
C PHE A 78 -0.72 -8.59 14.79
N LEU A 79 -0.98 -8.17 16.03
CA LEU A 79 -2.22 -7.48 16.41
C LEU A 79 -2.10 -5.97 16.23
N VAL A 80 -0.99 -5.38 16.68
CA VAL A 80 -0.79 -3.91 16.67
C VAL A 80 0.68 -3.47 16.52
N GLY A 81 1.64 -4.36 16.78
CA GLY A 81 3.06 -4.01 16.79
C GLY A 81 3.58 -3.56 15.43
N GLU A 82 3.25 -4.30 14.36
CA GLU A 82 3.69 -3.95 13.00
C GLU A 82 3.09 -2.61 12.53
N GLN A 83 1.83 -2.32 12.89
CA GLN A 83 1.15 -1.06 12.62
C GLN A 83 1.86 0.11 13.30
N LEU A 84 2.22 -0.05 14.58
CA LEU A 84 2.94 0.96 15.35
C LEU A 84 4.34 1.21 14.80
N ARG A 85 5.03 0.16 14.34
CA ARG A 85 6.36 0.28 13.73
C ARG A 85 6.32 0.96 12.37
N GLY A 86 5.27 0.70 11.57
CA GLY A 86 5.10 1.30 10.26
C GLY A 86 4.59 2.74 10.29
N ALA A 87 3.83 3.15 11.30
CA ALA A 87 3.19 4.47 11.37
C ALA A 87 4.14 5.67 11.15
N PRO A 88 5.35 5.74 11.75
CA PRO A 88 6.28 6.85 11.52
C PRO A 88 6.79 6.94 10.08
N TYR A 89 6.86 5.81 9.38
CA TYR A 89 7.28 5.77 7.97
C TYR A 89 6.16 6.27 7.06
N LEU A 90 4.91 5.95 7.37
CA LEU A 90 3.77 6.44 6.60
C LEU A 90 3.64 7.95 6.66
N ASP A 91 3.83 8.54 7.83
CA ASP A 91 3.79 9.99 8.01
C ASP A 91 4.92 10.68 7.24
N LYS A 92 6.10 10.06 7.18
CA LYS A 92 7.23 10.55 6.36
C LYS A 92 6.99 10.41 4.86
N PHE A 93 6.32 9.35 4.43
CA PHE A 93 6.10 9.06 3.01
C PHE A 93 4.83 9.73 2.46
N GLY A 94 3.96 10.25 3.32
CA GLY A 94 2.67 10.82 2.89
C GLY A 94 1.69 9.78 2.36
N VAL A 95 1.89 8.50 2.72
CA VAL A 95 1.07 7.37 2.25
C VAL A 95 -0.11 7.18 3.18
N ASP A 96 -1.32 7.16 2.63
CA ASP A 96 -2.53 6.99 3.43
C ASP A 96 -2.71 5.54 3.92
N ALA A 97 -3.04 5.39 5.20
CA ALA A 97 -3.38 4.10 5.78
C ALA A 97 -4.86 3.79 5.53
N LEU A 98 -5.13 2.74 4.75
CA LEU A 98 -6.47 2.23 4.49
C LEU A 98 -6.86 1.12 5.46
N PRO A 99 -8.09 1.15 6.03
CA PRO A 99 -8.67 0.02 6.74
C PRO A 99 -8.96 -1.15 5.80
N LEU A 100 -8.43 -2.34 6.06
CA LEU A 100 -8.92 -3.56 5.42
C LEU A 100 -10.29 -3.95 5.98
N ALA A 101 -11.15 -4.42 5.07
CA ALA A 101 -12.55 -4.74 5.26
C ALA A 101 -12.80 -5.84 6.31
N THR A 102 -12.78 -5.45 7.57
CA THR A 102 -13.68 -5.95 8.61
C THR A 102 -13.93 -4.75 9.50
N TRP A 103 -15.15 -4.53 9.96
CA TRP A 103 -15.58 -3.39 10.79
C TRP A 103 -14.77 -3.16 12.10
N TYR A 104 -13.71 -3.94 12.31
CA TYR A 104 -12.81 -3.94 13.46
C TYR A 104 -11.35 -3.61 13.15
N ALA A 105 -11.00 -3.19 11.93
CA ALA A 105 -9.64 -2.77 11.63
C ALA A 105 -9.55 -1.26 11.37
N ILE A 106 -8.79 -0.59 12.25
CA ILE A 106 -8.03 0.66 12.06
C ILE A 106 -8.64 1.97 12.63
N GLN A 107 -7.98 2.46 13.69
CA GLN A 107 -7.61 3.88 13.90
C GLN A 107 -6.27 4.05 14.67
N VAL A 108 -5.42 3.02 14.80
CA VAL A 108 -4.19 3.14 15.61
C VAL A 108 -3.19 4.15 15.02
N VAL A 109 -3.14 4.31 13.70
CA VAL A 109 -2.21 5.25 13.03
C VAL A 109 -2.64 6.72 13.19
N LYS A 110 -3.94 7.02 13.20
CA LYS A 110 -4.43 8.40 13.43
C LYS A 110 -4.36 8.83 14.90
N LEU A 111 -4.41 7.87 15.83
CA LEU A 111 -4.36 8.11 17.27
C LEU A 111 -2.93 8.28 17.82
N ALA A 112 -1.90 7.93 17.04
CA ALA A 112 -0.49 8.07 17.43
C ALA A 112 0.12 9.45 17.11
N ARG A 113 -0.72 10.43 16.76
CA ARG A 113 -0.35 11.84 16.56
C ARG A 113 -0.51 12.64 17.84
#